data_AF-A0A5D4NL52-F1
#
_entry.id   AF-A0A5D4NL52-F1
#
_cell.length_a   1.000
_cell.length_b   1.000
_cell.length_c   1.000
_cell.angle_alpha   90.00
_cell.angle_beta   90.00
_cell.angle_gamma   90.00
#
_symmetry.space_group_name_H-M   'P 1'
#
loop_
_entity.id
_entity.type
_entity.pdbx_description
1 polymer ?
#
loop_
_entity_poly.entity_id
_entity_poly.type
_entity_poly.pdbx_seq_one_letter_code
_entity_poly.pdbx_strand_id
1 'polypeptide(L)' 'MSISNWLTNGKVSFAVVQVNSRDILVCTSNVGAHRVIFVEDALTGKRVFGPASQHHPSGEDIDKLVLELVKEL' A
#
# COMPACT_ATOMS: atom_id res chain seq x y z
N MET A 1 8.14 16.55 7.18
CA MET A 1 8.08 15.08 7.25
C MET A 1 6.60 14.71 7.26
N SER A 2 6.10 14.09 6.19
CA SER A 2 4.70 13.66 6.13
C SER A 2 4.54 12.44 7.03
N ILE A 3 3.78 12.59 8.12
CA ILE A 3 3.29 11.46 8.89
C ILE A 3 2.15 10.90 8.06
N SER A 4 2.41 9.84 7.30
CA SER A 4 1.36 9.04 6.70
C SER A 4 0.57 8.37 7.83
N ASN A 5 -0.49 9.03 8.28
CA ASN A 5 -1.40 8.48 9.27
C ASN A 5 -2.13 7.31 8.62
N TRP A 6 -1.80 6.10 9.05
CA TRP A 6 -2.57 4.92 8.70
C TRP A 6 -3.98 5.06 9.28
N LEU A 7 -4.97 4.97 8.41
CA LEU A 7 -6.38 4.92 8.76
C LEU A 7 -6.86 3.48 8.61
N THR A 8 -7.77 3.06 9.48
CA THR A 8 -8.42 1.76 9.39
C THR A 8 -9.92 1.92 9.61
N ASN A 9 -10.72 1.20 8.84
CA ASN A 9 -12.17 1.12 9.03
C ASN A 9 -12.62 -0.27 9.51
N GLY A 10 -11.68 -1.08 10.02
CA GLY A 10 -11.92 -2.46 10.45
C GLY A 10 -11.99 -3.49 9.31
N LYS A 11 -12.02 -3.07 8.05
CA LYS A 11 -11.96 -3.96 6.86
C LYS A 11 -10.67 -3.79 6.07
N VAL A 12 -10.21 -2.56 5.95
CA VAL A 12 -8.97 -2.20 5.27
C VAL A 12 -8.17 -1.24 6.13
N SER A 13 -6.85 -1.31 6.00
CA SER A 13 -5.93 -0.31 6.52
C SER A 13 -5.27 0.38 5.34
N PHE A 14 -5.28 1.70 5.31
CA PHE A 14 -4.77 2.48 4.21
C PHE A 14 -4.04 3.73 4.69
N ALA A 15 -3.13 4.23 3.84
CA ALA A 15 -2.42 5.47 4.07
C ALA A 15 -2.16 6.14 2.72
N VAL A 16 -2.08 7.48 2.72
CA VAL A 16 -1.53 8.21 1.58
C VAL A 16 -0.08 8.57 1.92
N VAL A 17 0.84 8.14 1.07
CA VAL A 17 2.28 8.38 1.19
C VAL A 17 2.77 9.16 -0.02
N GLN A 18 3.75 10.04 0.17
CA GLN A 18 4.34 10.79 -0.93
C GLN A 18 5.60 10.07 -1.43
N VAL A 19 5.61 9.64 -2.70
CA VAL A 19 6.74 8.96 -3.34
C VAL A 19 7.05 9.67 -4.65
N ASN A 20 8.28 10.16 -4.83
CA ASN A 20 8.71 10.88 -6.04
C ASN A 20 7.77 12.05 -6.44
N SER A 21 7.30 12.82 -5.45
CA SER A 21 6.34 13.92 -5.63
C SER A 21 4.95 13.50 -6.13
N ARG A 22 4.63 12.20 -6.06
CA ARG A 22 3.28 11.66 -6.31
C ARG A 22 2.65 11.24 -5.00
N ASP A 23 1.36 11.48 -4.87
CA ASP A 23 0.56 10.96 -3.76
C ASP A 23 0.09 9.56 -4.11
N ILE A 24 0.53 8.59 -3.31
CA ILE A 24 0.26 7.17 -3.50
C ILE A 24 -0.62 6.70 -2.36
N LEU A 25 -1.81 6.20 -2.69
CA LEU A 25 -2.67 5.48 -1.76
C LEU A 25 -2.14 4.05 -1.63
N VAL A 26 -1.71 3.69 -0.42
CA VAL A 26 -1.37 2.31 -0.04
C VAL A 26 -2.57 1.72 0.67
N CYS A 27 -3.03 0.56 0.24
CA CYS A 27 -4.14 -0.14 0.89
C CYS A 27 -3.76 -1.59 1.18
N THR A 28 -4.07 -2.04 2.39
CA THR A 28 -3.82 -3.42 2.84
C THR A 28 -5.05 -4.00 3.50
N SER A 29 -5.32 -5.28 3.28
CA SER A 29 -6.39 -6.01 3.95
C SER A 29 -6.04 -7.49 4.06
N ASN A 30 -6.58 -8.17 5.07
CA ASN A 30 -6.47 -9.62 5.20
C ASN A 30 -7.71 -10.26 4.57
N VAL A 31 -7.50 -11.16 3.61
CA VAL A 31 -8.53 -11.93 2.92
C VAL A 31 -8.24 -13.41 3.17
N GLY A 32 -8.92 -13.99 4.16
CA GLY A 32 -8.60 -15.33 4.65
C GLY A 32 -7.19 -15.40 5.22
N ALA A 33 -6.39 -16.37 4.75
CA ALA A 33 -4.98 -16.53 5.13
C ALA A 33 -4.02 -15.65 4.32
N HIS A 34 -4.54 -14.83 3.39
CA HIS A 34 -3.72 -13.99 2.53
C HIS A 34 -3.83 -12.53 2.95
N ARG A 35 -2.73 -11.79 2.80
CA ARG A 35 -2.75 -10.34 2.83
C ARG A 35 -2.74 -9.81 1.40
N VAL A 36 -3.74 -8.99 1.08
CA VAL A 36 -3.82 -8.23 -0.17
C VAL A 36 -3.26 -6.85 0.08
N ILE A 37 -2.35 -6.43 -0.79
CA ILE A 37 -1.77 -5.08 -0.79
C ILE A 37 -1.89 -4.53 -2.21
N PHE A 38 -2.30 -3.28 -2.34
CA PHE A 38 -2.19 -2.56 -3.60
C PHE A 38 -1.75 -1.12 -3.34
N VAL A 39 -1.18 -0.54 -4.39
CA VAL A 39 -0.88 0.90 -4.46
C VAL A 39 -1.69 1.52 -5.57
N GLU A 40 -2.12 2.76 -5.36
CA GLU A 40 -2.86 3.55 -6.34
C GLU A 40 -2.24 4.94 -6.44
N ASP A 41 -1.96 5.39 -7.65
CA ASP A 41 -1.58 6.78 -7.91
C ASP A 41 -2.84 7.66 -7.78
N ALA A 42 -2.84 8.58 -6.82
CA ALA A 42 -4.03 9.39 -6.50
C ALA A 42 -4.43 10.35 -7.62
N LEU A 43 -3.49 10.71 -8.51
CA LEU A 43 -3.76 11.61 -9.63
C LEU A 43 -4.39 10.86 -10.81
N THR A 44 -3.86 9.68 -11.14
CA THR A 44 -4.27 8.93 -12.35
C THR A 44 -5.30 7.83 -12.06
N GLY A 45 -5.44 7.42 -10.80
CA GLY A 45 -6.26 6.26 -10.40
C GLY A 45 -5.70 4.91 -10.85
N LYS A 46 -4.48 4.88 -11.42
CA LYS A 46 -3.83 3.62 -11.82
C LYS A 46 -3.49 2.81 -10.57
N ARG A 47 -3.81 1.51 -10.59
CA ARG A 47 -3.58 0.58 -9.50
C ARG A 47 -2.59 -0.51 -9.88
N VAL A 48 -1.72 -0.87 -8.94
CA VAL A 48 -0.84 -2.03 -9.02
C VAL A 48 -1.03 -2.88 -7.78
N PHE A 49 -1.23 -4.19 -7.97
CA PHE A 49 -1.44 -5.14 -6.89
C PHE A 49 -0.12 -5.82 -6.54
N GLY A 50 0.19 -5.88 -5.26
CA GLY A 50 1.30 -6.68 -4.75
C GLY A 50 1.02 -8.17 -4.87
N PRO A 51 2.07 -9.00 -4.80
CA PRO A 51 1.90 -10.45 -4.77
C PRO A 51 1.07 -10.86 -3.56
N ALA A 52 0.18 -11.84 -3.74
CA ALA A 52 -0.55 -12.42 -2.63
C ALA A 52 0.43 -13.13 -1.69
N SER A 53 0.52 -12.66 -0.46
CA SER A 53 1.40 -13.26 0.56
C SER A 53 0.58 -13.86 1.69
N GLN A 54 0.97 -15.05 2.15
CA GLN A 54 0.47 -15.63 3.40
C GLN A 54 1.23 -15.11 4.63
N HIS A 55 2.32 -14.38 4.41
CA HIS A 55 3.07 -13.74 5.47
C HIS A 55 2.44 -12.40 5.82
N HIS A 56 2.44 -12.04 7.12
CA HIS A 56 2.11 -10.71 7.56
C HIS A 56 3.38 -9.83 7.48
N PRO A 57 3.58 -9.05 6.40
CA PRO A 57 4.75 -8.18 6.29
C PRO A 57 4.80 -7.21 7.48
N SER A 58 6.00 -6.99 7.98
CA SER A 58 6.28 -5.91 8.92
C SER A 58 6.05 -4.54 8.27
N GLY A 59 6.08 -3.46 9.04
CA GLY A 59 6.00 -2.10 8.46
C GLY A 59 7.09 -1.85 7.43
N GLU A 60 8.33 -2.28 7.70
CA GLU A 60 9.47 -2.12 6.79
C GLU A 60 9.30 -2.92 5.48
N ASP A 61 8.71 -4.11 5.56
CA ASP A 61 8.42 -4.94 4.38
C ASP A 61 7.35 -4.29 3.49
N ILE A 62 6.35 -3.64 4.11
CA ILE A 62 5.33 -2.88 3.38
C ILE A 62 5.97 -1.70 2.67
N ASP A 63 6.85 -0.95 3.33
CA ASP A 63 7.52 0.20 2.73
C ASP A 63 8.38 -0.20 1.51
N LYS A 64 9.15 -1.29 1.62
CA LYS A 64 9.92 -1.84 0.50
C LYS A 64 9.01 -2.26 -0.66
N LEU A 65 7.94 -3.01 -0.36
CA LEU A 65 6.98 -3.45 -1.36
C LEU A 65 6.30 -2.26 -2.05
N VAL A 66 5.90 -1.23 -1.31
CA VAL A 66 5.29 -0.02 -1.89
C VAL A 66 6.25 0.65 -2.88
N LEU A 67 7.53 0.80 -2.51
CA LEU A 67 8.53 1.38 -3.41
C LEU A 67 8.75 0.54 -4.68
N GLU A 68 8.60 -0.78 -4.59
CA GLU A 68 8.66 -1.66 -5.77
C GLU A 68 7.43 -1.51 -6.65
N LEU A 69 6.22 -1.58 -6.08
CA LEU A 69 4.98 -1.46 -6.83
C LEU A 69 4.81 -0.08 -7.49
N VAL A 70 5.34 0.98 -6.87
CA VAL A 70 5.33 2.33 -7.46
C VAL A 70 6.19 2.41 -8.73
N LYS A 71 7.20 1.55 -8.92
CA LYS A 71 7.97 1.51 -10.18
C LYS A 71 7.14 0.97 -11.34
N GLU A 72 6.04 0.28 -11.06
CA GLU A 72 5.12 -0.29 -12.06
C GLU A 72 3.94 0.65 -12.37
N LEU A 73 3.81 1.77 -11.62
CA LEU A 73 2.83 2.85 -11.83
C LEU A 73 3.27 3.85 -12.92
#